data_AF-A5AKS8-F1
#
_entry.id   AF-A5AKS8-F1
#
_cell.length_a   1.000
_cell.length_b   1.000
_cell.length_c   1.000
_cell.angle_alpha   90.00
_cell.angle_beta   90.00
_cell.angle_gamma   90.00
#
_symmetry.space_group_name_H-M   'P 1'
#
loop_
_entity.id
_entity.type
_entity.pdbx_description
1 polymer ?
#
loop_
_entity_poly.entity_id
_entity_poly.type
_entity_poly.pdbx_seq_one_letter_code
_entity_poly.pdbx_strand_id
1 'polypeptide(L)'
;MWIVRGARYQQLPLVYAGANGNVSSAFCNKGSLKDMDVRGKVVVCDTEDEAIYVSDKEEEVKNAGGVAIILPNNKYRGFSTSEIDADILPATHLSYSSGLKIKAYINSTTKPTTTIEFKGTIIGISSAPEVAHFSSRGPSLTSPGILKPDIIGPGANTLAAWPANRMNSSSFNIVSDTSLSCPHLSGVAALLKSTHPEWSPAAIMSAIMTTVDEVNHENKPIMDQTHQPADIFAVGAGHVNPSRANDPGLIYDIQPEDYIHYLCGLGYSDS
;
A
#
# COMPACT_ATOMS: atom_id res chain seq x y z
N MET A 1 -2.01 17.14 -5.73
CA MET A 1 -3.17 18.07 -5.71
C MET A 1 -3.13 18.95 -6.95
N TRP A 2 -3.80 18.54 -8.03
CA TRP A 2 -4.09 19.38 -9.19
C TRP A 2 -5.60 19.33 -9.42
N ILE A 3 -6.30 20.37 -8.97
CA ILE A 3 -7.72 20.54 -9.28
C ILE A 3 -7.79 21.38 -10.55
N VAL A 4 -7.98 20.73 -11.71
CA VAL A 4 -8.41 21.45 -12.91
C VAL A 4 -9.90 21.72 -12.76
N ARG A 5 -10.25 22.89 -12.22
CA ARG A 5 -11.62 23.42 -12.32
C ARG A 5 -11.87 23.82 -13.77
N GLY A 6 -12.79 23.13 -14.46
CA GLY A 6 -13.39 23.64 -15.69
C GLY A 6 -13.47 22.71 -16.91
N ALA A 7 -13.05 21.44 -16.83
CA ALA A 7 -13.25 20.53 -17.95
C ALA A 7 -14.70 19.98 -17.94
N ARG A 8 -15.46 20.24 -19.01
CA ARG A 8 -16.65 19.43 -19.33
C ARG A 8 -16.23 17.95 -19.31
N TYR A 9 -17.03 17.08 -18.69
CA TYR A 9 -16.78 15.63 -18.64
C TYR A 9 -16.62 15.06 -20.05
N GLN A 10 -15.38 14.97 -20.53
CA GLN A 10 -15.08 14.50 -21.87
C GLN A 10 -14.96 12.99 -21.81
N GLN A 11 -15.88 12.30 -22.49
CA GLN A 11 -15.71 10.88 -22.76
C GLN A 11 -14.60 10.72 -23.78
N LEU A 12 -13.58 9.97 -23.41
CA LEU A 12 -12.43 9.68 -24.24
C LEU A 12 -12.46 8.20 -24.66
N PRO A 13 -12.01 7.86 -25.88
CA PRO A 13 -11.89 6.46 -26.27
C PRO A 13 -10.97 5.71 -25.31
N LEU A 14 -11.36 4.49 -24.96
CA LEU A 14 -10.64 3.61 -24.04
C LEU A 14 -10.03 2.45 -24.83
N VAL A 15 -8.79 2.07 -24.53
CA VAL A 15 -8.13 0.93 -25.16
C VAL A 15 -7.36 0.11 -24.13
N TYR A 16 -7.36 -1.22 -24.29
CA TYR A 16 -6.49 -2.11 -23.53
C TYR A 16 -5.24 -2.42 -24.35
N ALA A 17 -4.07 -2.11 -23.79
CA ALA A 17 -2.81 -2.27 -24.50
C ALA A 17 -2.46 -3.75 -24.78
N GLY A 18 -2.96 -4.68 -23.97
CA GLY A 18 -2.77 -6.12 -24.18
C GLY A 18 -3.77 -6.78 -25.13
N ALA A 19 -4.62 -6.00 -25.83
CA ALA A 19 -5.66 -6.57 -26.72
C ALA A 19 -5.08 -7.34 -27.91
N ASN A 20 -3.82 -7.10 -28.28
CA ASN A 20 -3.07 -7.82 -29.31
C ASN A 20 -2.47 -9.16 -28.82
N GLY A 21 -2.67 -9.53 -27.54
CA GLY A 21 -2.08 -10.72 -26.94
C GLY A 21 -0.59 -10.60 -26.60
N ASN A 22 0.03 -9.44 -26.82
CA ASN A 22 1.44 -9.19 -26.49
C ASN A 22 1.56 -8.73 -25.03
N VAL A 23 2.31 -9.50 -24.24
CA VAL A 23 2.55 -9.21 -22.81
C VAL A 23 3.29 -7.88 -22.61
N SER A 24 4.25 -7.56 -23.47
CA SER A 24 5.00 -6.30 -23.43
C SER A 24 4.08 -5.10 -23.64
N SER A 25 3.14 -5.20 -24.59
CA SER A 25 2.11 -4.18 -24.82
C SER A 25 1.13 -4.12 -23.65
N ALA A 26 0.68 -5.27 -23.12
CA ALA A 26 -0.19 -5.31 -21.95
C ALA A 26 0.38 -4.53 -20.77
N PHE A 27 1.69 -4.62 -20.57
CA PHE A 27 2.41 -3.90 -19.52
C PHE A 27 2.85 -2.49 -19.91
N CYS A 28 2.59 -2.04 -21.13
CA CYS A 28 3.03 -0.73 -21.63
C CYS A 28 4.54 -0.52 -21.45
N ASN A 29 5.32 -1.58 -21.74
CA ASN A 29 6.78 -1.52 -21.70
C ASN A 29 7.31 -0.55 -22.77
N LYS A 30 8.51 -0.02 -22.54
CA LYS A 30 9.15 0.92 -23.47
C LYS A 30 9.17 0.39 -24.92
N GLY A 31 8.64 1.19 -25.84
CA GLY A 31 8.53 0.89 -27.27
C GLY A 31 7.41 -0.07 -27.66
N SER A 32 6.64 -0.60 -26.71
CA SER A 32 5.61 -1.62 -26.96
C SER A 32 4.31 -1.07 -27.56
N LEU A 33 4.09 0.25 -27.51
CA LEU A 33 2.88 0.91 -28.01
C LEU A 33 3.06 1.59 -29.37
N LYS A 34 4.26 1.53 -29.96
CA LYS A 34 4.62 2.25 -31.20
C LYS A 34 3.69 1.98 -32.38
N ASP A 35 3.25 0.73 -32.52
CA ASP A 35 2.39 0.28 -33.62
C ASP A 35 0.91 0.16 -33.20
N MET A 36 0.53 0.76 -32.07
CA MET A 36 -0.82 0.74 -31.53
C MET A 36 -1.53 2.07 -31.70
N ASP A 37 -2.83 2.02 -32.00
CA ASP A 37 -3.67 3.21 -32.05
C ASP A 37 -4.10 3.65 -30.63
N VAL A 38 -3.19 4.31 -29.92
CA VAL A 38 -3.41 4.84 -28.56
C VAL A 38 -3.49 6.37 -28.50
N ARG A 39 -3.20 7.06 -29.61
CA ARG A 39 -3.14 8.52 -29.65
C ARG A 39 -4.50 9.16 -29.32
N GLY A 40 -4.53 10.04 -28.32
CA GLY A 40 -5.75 10.70 -27.86
C GLY A 40 -6.68 9.82 -27.02
N LYS A 41 -6.22 8.64 -26.58
CA LYS A 41 -7.04 7.66 -25.84
C LYS A 41 -6.57 7.48 -24.40
N VAL A 42 -7.47 6.95 -23.57
CA VAL A 42 -7.14 6.41 -22.25
C VAL A 42 -6.67 4.98 -22.41
N VAL A 43 -5.50 4.65 -21.87
CA VAL A 43 -4.85 3.34 -22.06
C VAL A 43 -4.90 2.53 -20.77
N VAL A 44 -5.40 1.31 -20.84
CA VAL A 44 -5.33 0.33 -19.74
C VAL A 44 -4.03 -0.46 -19.88
N CYS A 45 -3.17 -0.37 -18.87
CA CYS A 45 -1.89 -1.08 -18.78
C CYS A 45 -1.91 -2.00 -17.55
N ASP A 46 -1.72 -3.31 -17.75
CA ASP A 46 -1.64 -4.26 -16.64
C ASP A 46 -0.39 -3.97 -15.77
N THR A 47 -0.55 -4.23 -14.48
CA THR A 47 0.52 -4.10 -13.48
C THR A 47 1.27 -5.43 -13.36
N GLU A 48 2.60 -5.39 -13.42
CA GLU A 48 3.46 -6.57 -13.25
C GLU A 48 3.60 -6.99 -11.78
N ASP A 49 4.09 -8.21 -11.57
CA ASP A 49 4.48 -8.67 -10.24
C ASP A 49 5.76 -7.97 -9.76
N GLU A 50 6.72 -7.73 -10.65
CA GLU A 50 7.99 -7.03 -10.38
C GLU A 50 8.05 -5.57 -10.88
N ALA A 51 9.07 -4.86 -10.42
CA ALA A 51 9.22 -3.40 -10.43
C ALA A 51 9.49 -2.79 -11.81
N ILE A 52 8.49 -2.76 -12.70
CA ILE A 52 8.41 -1.63 -13.64
C ILE A 52 7.76 -0.48 -12.89
N TYR A 53 8.49 0.63 -12.79
CA TYR A 53 7.96 1.85 -12.19
C TYR A 53 6.75 2.31 -12.98
N VAL A 54 5.71 2.73 -12.27
CA VAL A 54 4.49 3.30 -12.89
C VAL A 54 4.87 4.41 -13.87
N SER A 55 5.86 5.23 -13.50
CA SER A 55 6.42 6.29 -14.33
C SER A 55 6.86 5.84 -15.73
N ASP A 56 7.44 4.65 -15.86
CA ASP A 56 7.94 4.16 -17.15
C ASP A 56 6.77 3.80 -18.07
N LYS A 57 5.69 3.22 -17.51
CA LYS A 57 4.45 2.91 -18.23
C LYS A 57 3.77 4.20 -18.69
N GLU A 58 3.71 5.19 -17.81
CA GLU A 58 3.16 6.50 -18.13
C GLU A 58 3.96 7.22 -19.22
N GLU A 59 5.29 7.16 -19.16
CA GLU A 59 6.16 7.74 -20.17
C GLU A 59 5.94 7.08 -21.54
N GLU A 60 5.82 5.75 -21.61
CA GLU A 60 5.49 5.04 -22.85
C GLU A 60 4.12 5.46 -23.40
N VAL A 61 3.08 5.49 -22.56
CA VAL A 61 1.73 5.92 -22.97
C VAL A 61 1.76 7.36 -23.49
N LYS A 62 2.47 8.25 -22.80
CA LYS A 62 2.64 9.65 -23.21
C LYS A 62 3.38 9.77 -24.54
N ASN A 63 4.48 9.02 -24.72
CA ASN A 63 5.28 9.02 -25.94
C ASN A 63 4.50 8.48 -27.14
N ALA A 64 3.61 7.51 -26.93
CA ALA A 64 2.70 7.00 -27.95
C ALA A 64 1.47 7.92 -28.19
N GLY A 65 1.34 9.01 -27.43
CA GLY A 65 0.32 10.03 -27.59
C GLY A 65 -0.99 9.75 -26.84
N GLY A 66 -1.00 8.79 -25.92
CA GLY A 66 -2.09 8.57 -24.97
C GLY A 66 -2.27 9.76 -24.02
N VAL A 67 -3.48 9.96 -23.53
CA VAL A 67 -3.85 11.16 -22.73
C VAL A 67 -4.12 10.86 -21.26
N ALA A 68 -4.26 9.58 -20.90
CA ALA A 68 -4.46 9.11 -19.53
C ALA A 68 -4.17 7.61 -19.45
N ILE A 69 -3.93 7.11 -18.23
CA ILE A 69 -3.64 5.71 -17.96
C ILE A 69 -4.59 5.14 -16.90
N ILE A 70 -4.94 3.86 -17.04
CA ILE A 70 -5.66 3.08 -16.03
C ILE A 70 -4.78 1.88 -15.68
N LEU A 71 -4.46 1.73 -14.40
CA LEU A 71 -3.52 0.75 -13.87
C LEU A 71 -4.26 -0.24 -12.97
N PRO A 72 -4.87 -1.30 -13.53
CA PRO A 72 -5.38 -2.39 -12.72
C PRO A 72 -4.23 -3.16 -12.07
N ASN A 73 -4.37 -3.41 -10.77
CA ASN A 73 -3.51 -4.31 -10.02
C ASN A 73 -3.55 -5.73 -10.60
N ASN A 74 -2.47 -6.47 -10.35
CA ASN A 74 -2.46 -7.91 -10.54
C ASN A 74 -3.20 -8.64 -9.40
N LYS A 75 -3.40 -9.95 -9.59
CA LYS A 75 -4.12 -10.79 -8.62
C LYS A 75 -3.47 -10.81 -7.24
N TYR A 76 -2.14 -10.77 -7.18
CA TYR A 76 -1.37 -10.82 -5.93
C TYR A 76 -1.52 -9.53 -5.10
N ARG A 77 -1.51 -8.36 -5.75
CA ARG A 77 -1.71 -7.05 -5.11
C ARG A 77 -3.17 -6.80 -4.70
N GLY A 78 -4.11 -7.56 -5.26
CA GLY A 78 -5.51 -7.59 -4.83
C GLY A 78 -6.18 -6.22 -4.87
N PHE A 79 -6.67 -5.78 -3.72
CA PHE A 79 -7.40 -4.53 -3.51
C PHE A 79 -6.53 -3.37 -3.02
N SER A 80 -5.25 -3.60 -2.70
CA SER A 80 -4.35 -2.52 -2.25
C SER A 80 -4.03 -1.53 -3.36
N THR A 81 -4.57 -0.32 -3.31
CA THR A 81 -4.10 0.79 -4.15
C THR A 81 -3.01 1.55 -3.41
N SER A 82 -1.76 1.35 -3.82
CA SER A 82 -0.59 1.97 -3.22
C SER A 82 -0.01 3.01 -4.17
N GLU A 83 -0.03 4.27 -3.76
CA GLU A 83 0.70 5.32 -4.45
C GLU A 83 2.17 5.24 -4.02
N ILE A 84 3.07 5.16 -5.00
CA ILE A 84 4.53 5.17 -4.79
C ILE A 84 5.13 6.49 -5.30
N ASP A 85 4.58 7.05 -6.38
CA ASP A 85 5.07 8.27 -7.02
C ASP A 85 3.93 9.12 -7.58
N ALA A 86 4.23 10.38 -7.89
CA ALA A 86 3.30 11.26 -8.57
C ALA A 86 3.21 10.90 -10.07
N ASP A 87 1.98 10.70 -10.53
CA ASP A 87 1.69 10.39 -11.92
C ASP A 87 2.09 11.52 -12.90
N ILE A 88 2.69 11.13 -14.03
CA ILE A 88 3.06 12.00 -15.15
C ILE A 88 1.83 12.31 -16.02
N LEU A 89 0.88 11.39 -16.09
CA LEU A 89 -0.40 11.53 -16.80
C LEU A 89 -1.56 11.55 -15.81
N PRO A 90 -2.76 11.99 -16.21
CA PRO A 90 -3.96 11.62 -15.47
C PRO A 90 -4.05 10.09 -15.35
N ALA A 91 -3.94 9.56 -14.13
CA ALA A 91 -3.95 8.13 -13.87
C ALA A 91 -5.04 7.73 -12.88
N THR A 92 -5.37 6.44 -12.88
CA THR A 92 -6.13 5.82 -11.80
C THR A 92 -5.65 4.39 -11.56
N HIS A 93 -5.28 4.12 -10.31
CA HIS A 93 -4.94 2.80 -9.81
C HIS A 93 -6.20 2.07 -9.36
N LEU A 94 -6.35 0.81 -9.78
CA LEU A 94 -7.55 0.02 -9.51
C LEU A 94 -7.21 -1.32 -8.88
N SER A 95 -8.15 -1.84 -8.08
CA SER A 95 -8.08 -3.23 -7.65
C SER A 95 -8.11 -4.20 -8.83
N TYR A 96 -7.57 -5.40 -8.63
CA TYR A 96 -7.61 -6.47 -9.62
C TYR A 96 -9.02 -6.75 -10.13
N SER A 97 -10.00 -6.82 -9.22
CA SER A 97 -11.40 -7.10 -9.55
C SER A 97 -12.03 -5.99 -10.40
N SER A 98 -11.72 -4.72 -10.13
CA SER A 98 -12.16 -3.59 -10.95
C SER A 98 -11.50 -3.61 -12.34
N GLY A 99 -10.22 -3.98 -12.41
CA GLY A 99 -9.50 -4.19 -13.66
C GLY A 99 -10.16 -5.23 -14.56
N LEU A 100 -10.58 -6.37 -14.00
CA LEU A 100 -11.32 -7.39 -14.75
C LEU A 100 -12.62 -6.86 -15.32
N LYS A 101 -13.37 -6.06 -14.57
CA LYS A 101 -14.62 -5.44 -15.02
C LYS A 101 -14.39 -4.45 -16.17
N ILE A 102 -13.32 -3.64 -16.11
CA ILE A 102 -12.97 -2.72 -17.19
C ILE A 102 -12.56 -3.47 -18.45
N LYS A 103 -11.73 -4.52 -18.33
CA LYS A 103 -11.34 -5.35 -19.48
C LYS A 103 -12.55 -6.05 -20.11
N ALA A 104 -13.47 -6.54 -19.30
CA ALA A 104 -14.75 -7.09 -19.79
C ALA A 104 -15.60 -6.02 -20.51
N TYR A 105 -15.68 -4.81 -19.96
CA TYR A 105 -16.38 -3.69 -20.60
C TYR A 105 -15.78 -3.34 -21.98
N ILE A 106 -14.45 -3.23 -22.08
CA ILE A 106 -13.75 -2.97 -23.34
C ILE A 106 -14.12 -4.01 -24.40
N ASN A 107 -14.22 -5.28 -24.02
CA ASN A 107 -14.59 -6.37 -24.94
C ASN A 107 -16.09 -6.44 -25.27
N SER A 108 -16.95 -5.73 -24.52
CA SER A 108 -18.41 -5.76 -24.71
C SER A 108 -18.94 -4.80 -25.78
N THR A 109 -18.10 -3.87 -26.26
CA THR A 109 -18.49 -2.85 -27.24
C THR A 109 -17.36 -2.56 -28.23
N THR A 110 -17.72 -2.12 -29.43
CA THR A 110 -16.75 -1.73 -30.47
C THR A 110 -16.21 -0.31 -30.28
N LYS A 111 -16.83 0.49 -29.41
CA LYS A 111 -16.43 1.88 -29.13
C LYS A 111 -16.43 2.15 -27.62
N PRO A 112 -15.57 1.48 -26.84
CA PRO A 112 -15.46 1.73 -25.41
C PRO A 112 -14.95 3.16 -25.14
N THR A 113 -15.55 3.82 -24.17
CA THR A 113 -15.19 5.18 -23.76
C THR A 113 -15.14 5.27 -22.23
N THR A 114 -14.36 6.19 -21.70
CA THR A 114 -14.29 6.43 -20.25
C THR A 114 -14.10 7.90 -19.93
N THR A 115 -14.31 8.23 -18.66
CA THR A 115 -13.97 9.52 -18.07
C THR A 115 -13.30 9.25 -16.72
N ILE A 116 -12.17 9.89 -16.46
CA ILE A 116 -11.50 9.85 -15.16
C ILE A 116 -11.88 11.13 -14.41
N GLU A 117 -12.46 10.97 -13.21
CA GLU A 117 -12.89 12.08 -12.35
C GLU A 117 -12.06 12.11 -11.07
N PHE A 118 -11.40 13.24 -10.81
CA PHE A 118 -10.66 13.46 -9.57
C PHE A 118 -11.59 14.10 -8.53
N LYS A 119 -12.06 13.31 -7.56
CA LYS A 119 -13.00 13.76 -6.51
C LYS A 119 -12.34 14.21 -5.21
N GLY A 120 -11.01 14.22 -5.15
CA GLY A 120 -10.25 14.48 -3.93
C GLY A 120 -10.19 13.25 -3.01
N THR A 121 -9.77 13.47 -1.76
CA THR A 121 -9.58 12.41 -0.77
C THR A 121 -10.89 12.00 -0.13
N ILE A 122 -11.17 10.70 -0.12
CA ILE A 122 -12.28 10.10 0.62
C ILE A 122 -11.71 9.53 1.93
N ILE A 123 -12.31 9.90 3.05
CA ILE A 123 -11.93 9.41 4.38
C ILE A 123 -13.06 8.56 4.98
N GLY A 124 -12.75 7.74 5.98
CA GLY A 124 -13.75 6.90 6.64
C GLY A 124 -14.12 5.66 5.84
N ILE A 125 -13.16 5.06 5.13
CA ILE A 125 -13.33 3.76 4.50
C ILE A 125 -13.65 2.74 5.59
N SER A 126 -14.80 2.09 5.45
CA SER A 126 -15.37 1.21 6.49
C SER A 126 -14.55 -0.07 6.68
N SER A 127 -13.90 -0.55 5.62
CA SER A 127 -13.07 -1.75 5.68
C SER A 127 -11.71 -1.52 6.34
N ALA A 128 -11.30 -0.27 6.60
CA ALA A 128 -10.02 0.06 7.21
C ALA A 128 -9.96 -0.25 8.72
N PRO A 129 -8.80 -0.67 9.26
CA PRO A 129 -7.56 -0.93 8.52
C PRO A 129 -7.58 -2.27 7.76
N GLU A 130 -6.73 -2.35 6.75
CA GLU A 130 -6.44 -3.57 5.99
C GLU A 130 -4.93 -3.75 5.88
N VAL A 131 -4.46 -5.00 5.86
CA VAL A 131 -3.04 -5.30 5.66
C VAL A 131 -2.70 -5.12 4.19
N ALA A 132 -1.74 -4.26 3.89
CA ALA A 132 -1.32 -3.99 2.53
C ALA A 132 -0.58 -5.18 1.89
N HIS A 133 -0.67 -5.31 0.57
CA HIS A 133 -0.01 -6.39 -0.18
C HIS A 133 1.51 -6.43 -0.02
N PHE A 134 2.13 -5.27 0.20
CA PHE A 134 3.58 -5.12 0.37
C PHE A 134 4.05 -5.41 1.80
N SER A 135 3.13 -5.60 2.75
CA SER A 135 3.48 -5.93 4.13
C SER A 135 4.02 -7.35 4.21
N SER A 136 5.28 -7.49 4.58
CA SER A 136 5.92 -8.79 4.83
C SER A 136 5.15 -9.62 5.84
N ARG A 137 5.14 -10.93 5.64
CA ARG A 137 4.42 -11.90 6.47
C ARG A 137 5.38 -12.79 7.24
N GLY A 138 4.96 -13.23 8.41
CA GLY A 138 5.63 -14.28 9.17
C GLY A 138 5.42 -15.68 8.56
N PRO A 139 5.94 -16.72 9.23
CA PRO A 139 6.71 -16.66 10.49
C PRO A 139 8.10 -16.04 10.30
N SER A 140 8.71 -15.62 11.41
CA SER A 140 10.13 -15.19 11.40
C SER A 140 11.02 -16.39 11.08
N LEU A 141 11.77 -16.31 9.98
CA LEU A 141 12.76 -17.34 9.64
C LEU A 141 14.00 -17.27 10.57
N THR A 142 14.29 -16.09 11.12
CA THR A 142 15.41 -15.88 12.04
C THR A 142 15.11 -16.43 13.43
N SER A 143 13.85 -16.36 13.88
CA SER A 143 13.42 -16.81 15.19
C SER A 143 12.04 -17.47 15.08
N PRO A 144 11.96 -18.74 14.63
CA PRO A 144 10.69 -19.41 14.39
C PRO A 144 9.82 -19.58 15.64
N GLY A 145 10.42 -19.52 16.83
CA GLY A 145 9.72 -19.60 18.12
C GLY A 145 9.05 -18.29 18.57
N ILE A 146 9.31 -17.17 17.88
CA ILE A 146 8.73 -15.86 18.19
C ILE A 146 7.89 -15.41 16.98
N LEU A 147 6.62 -15.11 17.25
CA LEU A 147 5.67 -14.68 16.23
C LEU A 147 6.07 -13.32 15.64
N LYS A 148 5.94 -13.17 14.31
CA LYS A 148 6.08 -11.89 13.60
C LYS A 148 5.02 -11.74 12.50
N PRO A 149 4.61 -10.50 12.14
CA PRO A 149 4.97 -9.24 12.82
C PRO A 149 4.33 -9.14 14.22
N ASP A 150 4.77 -8.17 15.03
CA ASP A 150 4.20 -8.00 16.38
C ASP A 150 2.87 -7.23 16.34
N ILE A 151 2.77 -6.24 15.45
CA ILE A 151 1.66 -5.28 15.39
C ILE A 151 1.62 -4.61 14.01
N ILE A 152 0.46 -4.10 13.60
CA ILE A 152 0.31 -3.24 12.43
C ILE A 152 -0.03 -1.79 12.79
N GLY A 153 0.30 -0.89 11.88
CA GLY A 153 -0.06 0.53 11.96
C GLY A 153 -0.07 1.19 10.58
N PRO A 154 -0.44 2.48 10.50
CA PRO A 154 -0.62 3.18 9.22
C PRO A 154 0.68 3.25 8.40
N GLY A 155 0.66 2.69 7.18
CA GLY A 155 1.83 2.72 6.28
C GLY A 155 1.50 2.82 4.78
N ALA A 156 0.22 2.83 4.41
CA ALA A 156 -0.22 3.01 3.03
C ALA A 156 -0.71 4.44 2.81
N ASN A 157 -0.38 5.04 1.66
CA ASN A 157 -0.82 6.36 1.23
C ASN A 157 -0.61 7.44 2.30
N THR A 158 0.56 7.41 2.97
CA THR A 158 0.90 8.35 4.03
C THR A 158 1.52 9.61 3.45
N LEU A 159 0.97 10.77 3.80
CA LEU A 159 1.52 12.09 3.46
C LEU A 159 2.65 12.44 4.42
N ALA A 160 3.85 12.65 3.90
CA ALA A 160 5.03 13.03 4.68
C ALA A 160 5.83 14.14 4.00
N ALA A 161 6.71 14.80 4.76
CA ALA A 161 7.64 15.79 4.21
C ALA A 161 8.59 15.13 3.19
N TRP A 162 8.87 15.83 2.11
CA TRP A 162 9.71 15.35 1.02
C TRP A 162 10.70 16.44 0.58
N PRO A 163 11.97 16.08 0.28
CA PRO A 163 12.93 17.06 -0.19
C PRO A 163 12.46 17.68 -1.51
N ALA A 164 12.18 18.98 -1.48
CA ALA A 164 11.90 19.74 -2.69
C ALA A 164 13.15 19.75 -3.57
N ASN A 165 13.03 19.31 -4.82
CA ASN A 165 14.11 19.37 -5.80
C ASN A 165 13.65 20.16 -7.04
N ARG A 166 14.57 20.46 -7.97
CA ARG A 166 14.24 21.27 -9.17
C ARG A 166 13.17 20.65 -10.07
N MET A 167 12.88 19.35 -9.93
CA MET A 167 11.88 18.62 -10.72
C MET A 167 10.55 18.40 -9.97
N ASN A 168 10.55 18.45 -8.64
CA ASN A 168 9.39 18.22 -7.81
C ASN A 168 9.21 19.40 -6.83
N SER A 169 8.26 20.28 -7.17
CA SER A 169 8.00 21.54 -6.44
C SER A 169 7.29 21.36 -5.09
N SER A 170 6.85 20.14 -4.75
CA SER A 170 6.14 19.86 -3.50
C SER A 170 7.11 19.55 -2.37
N SER A 171 6.90 20.18 -1.21
CA SER A 171 7.60 19.84 0.05
C SER A 171 7.01 18.61 0.76
N PHE A 172 6.01 17.96 0.14
CA PHE A 172 5.34 16.78 0.67
C PHE A 172 5.11 15.75 -0.43
N ASN A 173 5.11 14.47 -0.05
CA ASN A 173 4.77 13.37 -0.93
C ASN A 173 3.85 12.36 -0.23
N ILE A 174 3.07 11.63 -1.02
CA ILE A 174 2.28 10.50 -0.55
C ILE A 174 3.04 9.24 -0.94
N VAL A 175 3.39 8.43 0.05
CA VAL A 175 4.17 7.20 -0.14
C VAL A 175 3.54 6.05 0.63
N SER A 176 3.80 4.83 0.16
CA SER A 176 3.29 3.59 0.75
C SER A 176 4.44 2.63 1.01
N ASP A 177 4.70 2.30 2.27
CA ASP A 177 5.69 1.30 2.67
C ASP A 177 5.46 0.87 4.13
N THR A 178 5.82 -0.36 4.48
CA THR A 178 5.97 -0.81 5.88
C THR A 178 6.91 0.08 6.68
N SER A 179 7.93 0.64 6.02
CA SER A 179 8.85 1.62 6.60
C SER A 179 8.13 2.87 7.13
N LEU A 180 6.89 3.15 6.68
CA LEU A 180 6.07 4.28 7.16
C LEU A 180 5.17 3.91 8.35
N SER A 181 4.87 2.63 8.55
CA SER A 181 4.25 2.15 9.80
C SER A 181 5.22 2.28 10.98
N CYS A 182 6.52 2.03 10.74
CA CYS A 182 7.57 2.12 11.77
C CYS A 182 7.65 3.48 12.50
N PRO A 183 7.72 4.65 11.83
CA PRO A 183 7.77 5.95 12.51
C PRO A 183 6.47 6.29 13.25
N HIS A 184 5.30 5.83 12.78
CA HIS A 184 4.06 5.97 13.54
C HIS A 184 4.14 5.21 14.86
N LEU A 185 4.53 3.94 14.83
CA LEU A 185 4.67 3.12 16.05
C LEU A 185 5.80 3.63 16.95
N SER A 186 6.88 4.14 16.38
CA SER A 186 7.97 4.77 17.14
C SER A 186 7.51 6.04 17.86
N GLY A 187 6.66 6.86 17.20
CA GLY A 187 6.02 8.01 17.83
C GLY A 187 5.10 7.61 18.99
N VAL A 188 4.30 6.55 18.82
CA VAL A 188 3.47 5.99 19.89
C VAL A 188 4.34 5.52 21.06
N ALA A 189 5.39 4.75 20.79
CA ALA A 189 6.32 4.29 21.82
C ALA A 189 6.99 5.45 22.57
N ALA A 190 7.39 6.52 21.87
CA ALA A 190 7.96 7.71 22.48
C ALA A 190 6.96 8.46 23.38
N LEU A 191 5.69 8.56 22.95
CA LEU A 191 4.62 9.15 23.76
C LEU A 191 4.38 8.33 25.03
N LEU A 192 4.32 7.00 24.93
CA LEU A 192 4.19 6.11 26.07
C LEU A 192 5.39 6.22 27.02
N LYS A 193 6.62 6.30 26.49
CA LYS A 193 7.81 6.54 27.31
C LYS A 193 7.78 7.89 28.01
N SER A 194 7.15 8.90 27.40
CA SER A 194 6.98 10.22 28.03
C SER A 194 5.93 10.22 29.14
N THR A 195 4.88 9.42 29.03
CA THR A 195 3.83 9.33 30.05
C THR A 195 4.16 8.32 31.15
N HIS A 196 4.98 7.31 30.84
CA HIS A 196 5.47 6.28 31.76
C HIS A 196 7.01 6.17 31.70
N PRO A 197 7.74 7.13 32.30
CA PRO A 197 9.20 7.21 32.19
C PRO A 197 9.95 5.99 32.71
N GLU A 198 9.38 5.25 33.63
CA GLU A 198 9.94 4.03 34.24
C GLU A 198 9.73 2.76 33.42
N TRP A 199 8.82 2.75 32.43
CA TRP A 199 8.56 1.56 31.63
C TRP A 199 9.78 1.15 30.82
N SER A 200 10.09 -0.15 30.85
CA SER A 200 11.11 -0.74 29.98
C SER A 200 10.66 -0.70 28.50
N PRO A 201 11.57 -0.93 27.53
CA PRO A 201 11.18 -1.14 26.14
C PRO A 201 10.18 -2.29 25.95
N ALA A 202 10.34 -3.39 26.72
CA ALA A 202 9.43 -4.54 26.67
C ALA A 202 8.05 -4.21 27.25
N ALA A 203 7.99 -3.42 28.33
CA ALA A 203 6.74 -2.90 28.90
C ALA A 203 5.98 -2.05 27.89
N ILE A 204 6.66 -1.13 27.18
CA ILE A 204 6.05 -0.30 26.13
C ILE A 204 5.53 -1.17 24.98
N MET A 205 6.34 -2.11 24.51
CA MET A 205 5.94 -3.04 23.45
C MET A 205 4.72 -3.88 23.88
N SER A 206 4.72 -4.38 25.11
CA SER A 206 3.61 -5.15 25.67
C SER A 206 2.33 -4.31 25.78
N ALA A 207 2.43 -3.08 26.27
CA ALA A 207 1.29 -2.17 26.36
C ALA A 207 0.68 -1.92 24.96
N ILE A 208 1.53 -1.71 23.95
CA ILE A 208 1.11 -1.52 22.56
C ILE A 208 0.41 -2.77 22.01
N MET A 209 1.00 -3.97 22.18
CA MET A 209 0.46 -5.22 21.62
C MET A 209 -0.82 -5.70 22.31
N THR A 210 -0.95 -5.53 23.62
CA THR A 210 -2.09 -6.05 24.39
C THR A 210 -3.33 -5.16 24.34
N THR A 211 -3.23 -3.97 23.74
CA THR A 211 -4.29 -2.97 23.72
C THR A 211 -4.75 -2.56 22.31
N VAL A 212 -4.35 -3.33 21.31
CA VAL A 212 -4.70 -3.16 19.90
C VAL A 212 -6.21 -3.23 19.66
N ASP A 213 -6.60 -2.71 18.50
CA ASP A 213 -7.89 -3.00 17.88
C ASP A 213 -7.73 -4.22 16.95
N GLU A 214 -8.52 -5.25 17.19
CA GLU A 214 -8.48 -6.51 16.43
C GLU A 214 -9.42 -6.51 15.21
N VAL A 215 -10.25 -5.46 15.11
CA VAL A 215 -11.31 -5.32 14.11
C VAL A 215 -11.16 -4.02 13.33
N ASN A 216 -11.75 -4.01 12.14
CA ASN A 216 -11.90 -2.81 11.34
C ASN A 216 -13.09 -1.95 11.78
N HIS A 217 -13.30 -0.80 11.12
CA HIS A 217 -14.41 0.10 11.45
C HIS A 217 -15.81 -0.52 11.28
N GLU A 218 -15.94 -1.66 10.60
CA GLU A 218 -17.18 -2.45 10.50
C GLU A 218 -17.34 -3.49 11.62
N ASN A 219 -16.46 -3.50 12.63
CA ASN A 219 -16.37 -4.55 13.65
C ASN A 219 -16.18 -5.96 13.06
N LYS A 220 -15.52 -6.05 11.90
CA LYS A 220 -15.11 -7.32 11.29
C LYS A 220 -13.62 -7.56 11.55
N PRO A 221 -13.14 -8.81 11.49
CA PRO A 221 -11.70 -9.08 11.52
C PRO A 221 -10.96 -8.20 10.51
N ILE A 222 -9.77 -7.71 10.90
CA ILE A 222 -8.89 -6.98 9.98
C ILE A 222 -8.65 -7.84 8.74
N MET A 223 -8.82 -7.24 7.58
CA MET A 223 -8.73 -7.94 6.30
C MET A 223 -7.34 -7.80 5.70
N ASP A 224 -6.99 -8.76 4.87
CA ASP A 224 -5.83 -8.74 4.00
C ASP A 224 -6.17 -8.06 2.66
N GLN A 225 -5.15 -7.77 1.85
CA GLN A 225 -5.28 -7.20 0.49
C GLN A 225 -6.20 -7.98 -0.45
N THR A 226 -6.53 -9.23 -0.12
CA THR A 226 -7.45 -10.11 -0.86
C THR A 226 -8.90 -10.04 -0.35
N HIS A 227 -9.19 -9.17 0.62
CA HIS A 227 -10.45 -9.11 1.37
C HIS A 227 -10.81 -10.44 2.06
N GLN A 228 -9.79 -11.20 2.45
CA GLN A 228 -9.93 -12.33 3.37
C GLN A 228 -9.47 -11.88 4.76
N PRO A 229 -9.96 -12.48 5.86
CA PRO A 229 -9.43 -12.20 7.19
C PRO A 229 -7.91 -12.39 7.21
N ALA A 230 -7.19 -11.38 7.68
CA ALA A 230 -5.75 -11.45 7.80
C ALA A 230 -5.37 -12.39 8.94
N ASP A 231 -4.38 -13.25 8.70
CA ASP A 231 -3.90 -14.18 9.71
C ASP A 231 -2.92 -13.51 10.70
N ILE A 232 -2.54 -14.25 11.73
CA ILE A 232 -1.63 -13.76 12.77
C ILE A 232 -0.23 -13.43 12.23
N PHE A 233 0.19 -14.05 11.10
CA PHE A 233 1.44 -13.75 10.42
C PHE A 233 1.36 -12.49 9.54
N ALA A 234 0.18 -11.88 9.44
CA ALA A 234 -0.06 -10.62 8.76
C ALA A 234 -0.30 -9.46 9.74
N VAL A 235 -1.16 -9.68 10.75
CA VAL A 235 -1.58 -8.60 11.69
C VAL A 235 -0.82 -8.57 13.01
N GLY A 236 -0.11 -9.65 13.37
CA GLY A 236 0.43 -9.79 14.70
C GLY A 236 -0.68 -9.74 15.75
N ALA A 237 -0.53 -8.86 16.74
CA ALA A 237 -1.56 -8.64 17.74
C ALA A 237 -2.80 -7.89 17.18
N GLY A 238 -2.63 -6.98 16.22
CA GLY A 238 -3.71 -6.15 15.69
C GLY A 238 -3.26 -4.74 15.31
N HIS A 239 -4.20 -3.82 15.12
CA HIS A 239 -3.90 -2.43 14.78
C HIS A 239 -3.65 -1.59 16.03
N VAL A 240 -2.60 -0.77 16.01
CA VAL A 240 -2.22 0.10 17.12
C VAL A 240 -3.36 1.01 17.59
N ASN A 241 -3.58 1.05 18.91
CA ASN A 241 -4.48 1.98 19.58
C ASN A 241 -3.69 2.76 20.65
N PRO A 242 -3.18 3.97 20.33
CA PRO A 242 -2.33 4.72 21.25
C PRO A 242 -3.02 5.11 22.55
N SER A 243 -4.34 5.36 22.51
CA SER A 243 -5.11 5.78 23.69
C SER A 243 -5.26 4.64 24.69
N ARG A 244 -5.55 3.42 24.20
CA ARG A 244 -5.64 2.23 25.07
C ARG A 244 -4.27 1.80 25.57
N ALA A 245 -3.22 1.93 24.76
CA ALA A 245 -1.85 1.59 25.15
C ALA A 245 -1.30 2.43 26.31
N ASN A 246 -1.86 3.62 26.56
CA ASN A 246 -1.45 4.46 27.68
C ASN A 246 -1.94 3.93 29.04
N ASP A 247 -2.94 3.05 29.08
CA ASP A 247 -3.39 2.39 30.31
C ASP A 247 -3.74 0.91 30.01
N PRO A 248 -2.72 0.05 29.85
CA PRO A 248 -2.91 -1.34 29.44
C PRO A 248 -3.45 -2.22 30.57
N GLY A 249 -3.49 -1.72 31.81
CA GLY A 249 -3.78 -2.48 33.03
C GLY A 249 -2.64 -3.42 33.42
N LEU A 250 -2.29 -4.38 32.54
CA LEU A 250 -1.21 -5.34 32.75
C LEU A 250 -0.20 -5.28 31.59
N ILE A 251 1.07 -5.52 31.91
CA ILE A 251 2.16 -5.62 30.96
C ILE A 251 2.93 -6.92 31.20
N TYR A 252 3.48 -7.48 30.11
CA TYR A 252 4.44 -8.57 30.12
C TYR A 252 5.84 -7.96 29.97
N ASP A 253 6.49 -7.69 31.11
CA ASP A 253 7.81 -7.08 31.14
C ASP A 253 8.91 -8.15 31.23
N ILE A 254 10.07 -7.86 30.65
CA ILE A 254 11.28 -8.69 30.70
C ILE A 254 12.51 -7.81 30.84
N GLN A 255 13.55 -8.36 31.44
CA GLN A 255 14.83 -7.68 31.66
C GLN A 255 15.82 -7.99 30.53
N PRO A 256 16.86 -7.15 30.32
CA PRO A 256 17.92 -7.43 29.36
C PRO A 256 18.53 -8.84 29.47
N GLU A 257 18.64 -9.36 30.70
CA GLU A 257 19.17 -10.70 30.99
C GLU A 257 18.31 -11.83 30.38
N ASP A 258 16.99 -11.63 30.26
CA ASP A 258 16.10 -12.62 29.64
C ASP A 258 16.41 -12.81 28.15
N TYR A 259 16.79 -11.74 27.44
CA TYR A 259 17.25 -11.83 26.05
C TYR A 259 18.57 -12.60 25.94
N ILE A 260 19.48 -12.43 26.90
CA ILE A 260 20.75 -13.19 26.91
C ILE A 260 20.46 -14.67 27.08
N HIS A 261 19.58 -15.05 28.01
CA HIS A 261 19.17 -16.44 28.19
C HIS A 261 18.52 -17.02 26.93
N TYR A 262 17.66 -16.24 26.27
CA TYR A 262 17.09 -16.62 24.98
C TYR A 262 18.17 -16.87 23.92
N LEU A 263 19.11 -15.93 23.75
CA LEU A 263 20.20 -16.02 22.78
C LEU A 263 21.13 -17.22 23.06
N CYS A 264 21.48 -17.48 24.33
CA CYS A 264 22.25 -18.67 24.71
C CYS A 264 21.50 -19.97 24.40
N GLY A 265 20.16 -19.96 24.47
CA GLY A 265 19.31 -21.09 24.11
C GLY A 265 19.25 -21.39 22.61
N LEU A 266 19.71 -20.48 21.73
CA LEU A 266 19.71 -20.68 20.28
C LEU A 266 20.84 -21.60 19.78
N GLY A 267 21.83 -21.90 20.63
CA GLY A 267 22.91 -22.82 20.29
C GLY A 267 23.89 -22.30 19.23
N TYR A 268 24.04 -20.98 19.09
CA TYR A 268 25.08 -20.39 18.27
C TYR A 268 26.48 -20.71 18.83
N SER A 269 27.48 -20.82 17.94
CA SER A 269 28.88 -20.93 18.35
C SER A 269 29.49 -19.54 18.59
N ASP A 270 30.44 -19.45 19.52
CA ASP A 270 31.19 -18.23 19.84
C ASP A 270 32.21 -17.82 18.74
N SER A 271 32.06 -18.36 17.53
CA SER A 271 33.04 -18.32 16.43
C SER A 271 32.65 -17.36 15.33
#